data_AF-A0A3L6PF23-F1
#
_entry.id   AF-A0A3L6PF23-F1
#
_cell.length_a   1.000
_cell.length_b   1.000
_cell.length_c   1.000
_cell.angle_alpha   90.00
_cell.angle_beta   90.00
_cell.angle_gamma   90.00
#
_symmetry.space_group_name_H-M   'P 1'
#
loop_
_entity.id
_entity.type
_entity.pdbx_description
1 polymer ?
#
loop_
_entity_poly.entity_id
_entity_poly.type
_entity_poly.pdbx_seq_one_letter_code
_entity_poly.pdbx_strand_id
1 'polypeptide(L)'
;MSSSGYDDYDGSMVADASLHPPIHGVGEGPDDAGVPIPTPASVLLDFTAYIDGRRNATTAWSKTRGGHRICVTFWPAHPPRVSYFSVFCPDLKPRDFAAEDDVVLLRVLLGTRSAMADFGRFEYFVYQAGGGCMPPSLKLLRHPGPSRILHHYNVGLLRCRGRKGDGFYVIASLLYASFVPGRYDLYTYDSRAEEWATKMALLRQEQELGHPTTPPIHTTR
;
A
#
# COMPACT_ATOMS: atom_id res chain seq x y z
N MET A 1 22.20 -43.89 9.19
CA MET A 1 21.21 -42.87 9.56
C MET A 1 21.45 -41.68 8.65
N SER A 2 20.54 -41.50 7.70
CA SER A 2 20.67 -40.60 6.57
C SER A 2 20.57 -39.15 7.04
N SER A 3 21.59 -38.36 6.72
CA SER A 3 21.60 -36.90 6.90
C SER A 3 20.54 -36.31 5.97
N SER A 4 19.41 -35.87 6.53
CA SER A 4 18.42 -35.10 5.79
C SER A 4 19.04 -33.76 5.44
N GLY A 5 19.29 -33.55 4.14
CA GLY A 5 19.64 -32.24 3.60
C GLY A 5 18.58 -31.24 4.03
N TYR A 6 18.99 -30.25 4.80
CA TYR A 6 18.24 -29.02 4.88
C TYR A 6 18.34 -28.39 3.50
N ASP A 7 17.22 -28.45 2.79
CA ASP A 7 17.05 -27.88 1.47
C ASP A 7 17.61 -26.46 1.43
N ASP A 8 18.41 -26.22 0.39
CA ASP A 8 18.93 -24.93 -0.06
C ASP A 8 17.74 -24.06 -0.50
N TYR A 9 16.99 -23.51 0.46
CA TYR A 9 15.91 -22.57 0.19
C TYR A 9 16.52 -21.24 -0.21
N ASP A 10 16.50 -20.97 -1.52
CA ASP A 10 16.87 -19.71 -2.14
C ASP A 10 16.42 -18.52 -1.28
N GLY A 11 17.41 -17.78 -0.77
CA GLY A 11 17.27 -16.64 0.14
C GLY A 11 16.62 -15.40 -0.48
N SER A 12 15.98 -15.53 -1.64
CA SER A 12 15.28 -14.44 -2.30
C SER A 12 14.09 -13.94 -1.47
N MET A 13 14.04 -12.62 -1.30
CA MET A 13 12.95 -11.90 -0.61
C MET A 13 11.95 -11.33 -1.60
N VAL A 14 12.21 -11.49 -2.89
CA VAL A 14 11.39 -11.05 -4.01
C VAL A 14 10.63 -12.27 -4.48
N ALA A 15 9.31 -12.18 -4.50
CA ALA A 15 8.52 -13.22 -5.16
C ALA A 15 8.89 -13.21 -6.65
N ASP A 16 9.13 -14.37 -7.24
CA ASP A 16 9.48 -14.47 -8.66
C ASP A 16 8.47 -13.73 -9.56
N ALA A 17 7.18 -13.75 -9.19
CA ALA A 17 6.13 -12.97 -9.84
C ALA A 17 6.39 -11.45 -9.88
N SER A 18 7.05 -10.88 -8.87
CA SER A 18 7.39 -9.45 -8.82
C SER A 18 8.45 -9.04 -9.85
N LEU A 19 9.21 -10.00 -10.40
CA LEU A 19 10.21 -9.76 -11.44
C LEU A 19 9.62 -9.79 -12.86
N HIS A 20 8.37 -10.22 -12.98
CA HIS A 20 7.70 -10.44 -14.27
C HIS A 20 6.46 -9.54 -14.38
N PRO A 21 6.64 -8.23 -14.61
CA PRO A 21 5.52 -7.30 -14.73
C PRO A 21 4.58 -7.70 -15.88
N PRO A 22 3.26 -7.47 -15.74
CA PRO A 22 2.29 -7.81 -16.78
C PRO A 22 2.62 -7.10 -18.09
N ILE A 23 2.64 -7.87 -19.18
CA ILE A 23 2.74 -7.30 -20.52
C ILE A 23 1.36 -6.74 -20.84
N HIS A 24 1.25 -5.41 -20.75
CA HIS A 24 0.17 -4.73 -21.43
C HIS A 24 0.54 -4.67 -22.90
N GLY A 25 -0.22 -5.38 -23.75
CA GLY A 25 -0.01 -5.35 -25.18
C GLY A 25 0.16 -3.90 -25.61
N VAL A 26 1.27 -3.62 -26.27
CA VAL A 26 1.42 -2.36 -27.00
C VAL A 26 0.20 -2.28 -27.90
N GLY A 27 -0.48 -1.14 -27.92
CA GLY A 27 -1.57 -0.92 -28.88
C GLY A 27 -1.00 -1.00 -30.29
N GLU A 28 -0.87 -2.20 -30.83
CA GLU A 28 -0.45 -2.48 -32.19
C GLU A 28 -1.68 -2.98 -32.95
N GLY A 29 -2.49 -2.01 -33.36
CA GLY A 29 -3.23 -2.09 -34.62
C GLY A 29 -2.55 -1.11 -35.58
N PRO A 30 -2.32 -1.47 -36.85
CA PRO A 30 -1.57 -0.62 -37.79
C PRO A 30 -2.31 0.66 -38.24
N ASP A 31 -3.51 0.93 -37.71
CA ASP A 31 -4.41 1.98 -38.22
C ASP A 31 -4.73 3.12 -37.24
N ASP A 32 -4.15 3.16 -36.04
CA ASP A 32 -4.43 4.24 -35.07
C ASP A 32 -3.24 5.19 -34.94
N ALA A 33 -3.22 6.18 -35.81
CA ALA A 33 -2.25 7.26 -35.80
C ALA A 33 -2.37 8.09 -34.51
N GLY A 34 -1.59 7.74 -33.49
CA GLY A 34 -1.07 8.68 -32.49
C GLY A 34 -2.08 9.41 -31.61
N VAL A 35 -3.32 8.92 -31.47
CA VAL A 35 -4.25 9.47 -30.47
C VAL A 35 -3.90 8.89 -29.10
N PRO A 36 -3.43 9.70 -28.12
CA PRO A 36 -3.20 9.21 -26.78
C PRO A 36 -4.53 8.75 -26.19
N ILE A 37 -4.61 7.45 -25.89
CA ILE A 37 -5.77 6.86 -25.20
C ILE A 37 -5.96 7.63 -23.88
N PRO A 38 -7.14 8.24 -23.66
CA PRO A 38 -7.42 8.99 -22.42
C PRO A 38 -7.21 8.10 -21.21
N THR A 39 -6.60 8.61 -20.14
CA THR A 39 -6.46 7.84 -18.90
C THR A 39 -7.85 7.49 -18.34
N PRO A 40 -8.11 6.22 -17.96
CA PRO A 40 -9.41 5.82 -17.44
C PRO A 40 -9.71 6.55 -16.13
N ALA A 41 -10.98 6.87 -15.90
CA ALA A 41 -11.43 7.55 -14.67
C ALA A 41 -11.27 6.70 -13.40
N SER A 42 -11.26 5.38 -13.55
CA SER A 42 -11.01 4.42 -12.46
C SER A 42 -10.33 3.18 -13.02
N VAL A 43 -9.50 2.53 -12.20
CA VAL A 43 -8.78 1.32 -12.58
C VAL A 43 -8.92 0.22 -11.53
N LEU A 44 -8.85 -1.03 -11.97
CA LEU A 44 -8.58 -2.16 -11.08
C LEU A 44 -7.06 -2.25 -10.90
N LEU A 45 -6.57 -2.18 -9.67
CA LEU A 45 -5.13 -2.18 -9.36
C LEU A 45 -4.67 -3.54 -8.84
N ASP A 46 -3.60 -4.07 -9.42
CA ASP A 46 -2.90 -5.25 -8.92
C ASP A 46 -2.22 -4.91 -7.60
N PHE A 47 -2.42 -5.81 -6.63
CA PHE A 47 -1.80 -5.71 -5.33
C PHE A 47 -0.35 -6.25 -5.30
N THR A 48 0.29 -6.41 -6.45
CA THR A 48 1.69 -6.85 -6.56
C THR A 48 2.61 -5.66 -6.83
N ALA A 49 3.62 -5.47 -5.98
CA ALA A 49 4.67 -4.51 -6.24
C ALA A 49 5.69 -5.11 -7.21
N TYR A 50 5.63 -4.72 -8.48
CA TYR A 50 6.57 -5.19 -9.50
C TYR A 50 7.89 -4.41 -9.44
N ILE A 51 9.00 -5.06 -9.77
CA ILE A 51 10.31 -4.44 -9.84
C ILE A 51 10.66 -4.21 -11.32
N ASP A 52 10.69 -2.95 -11.73
CA ASP A 52 10.89 -2.59 -13.13
C ASP A 52 11.36 -1.14 -13.27
N GLY A 53 12.42 -0.91 -14.06
CA GLY A 53 13.02 0.38 -14.33
C GLY A 53 12.35 1.22 -15.43
N ARG A 54 11.33 0.69 -16.12
CA ARG A 54 10.55 1.42 -17.13
C ARG A 54 9.84 2.63 -16.52
N ARG A 55 9.66 3.68 -17.34
CA ARG A 55 9.14 5.00 -16.92
C ARG A 55 8.09 5.49 -17.88
N ASN A 56 7.18 6.32 -17.38
CA ASN A 56 6.16 7.01 -18.17
C ASN A 56 5.76 8.33 -17.47
N ALA A 57 4.71 9.00 -17.95
CA ALA A 57 4.24 10.28 -17.38
C ALA A 57 3.76 10.20 -15.92
N THR A 58 3.46 9.00 -15.42
CA THR A 58 3.04 8.76 -14.03
C THR A 58 4.22 8.53 -13.07
N THR A 59 5.46 8.48 -13.59
CA THR A 59 6.64 8.21 -12.76
C THR A 59 6.92 9.34 -11.78
N ALA A 60 7.01 8.99 -10.49
CA ALA A 60 7.40 9.91 -9.43
C ALA A 60 8.65 9.43 -8.68
N TRP A 61 9.49 10.38 -8.25
CA TRP A 61 10.77 10.12 -7.60
C TRP A 61 10.78 10.56 -6.14
N SER A 62 11.55 9.84 -5.33
CA SER A 62 11.83 10.21 -3.94
C SER A 62 13.19 9.68 -3.50
N LYS A 63 13.51 9.87 -2.22
CA LYS A 63 14.69 9.31 -1.58
C LYS A 63 14.28 8.58 -0.30
N THR A 64 14.95 7.48 -0.02
CA THR A 64 14.85 6.79 1.28
C THR A 64 15.48 7.63 2.39
N ARG A 65 15.25 7.26 3.65
CA ARG A 65 15.95 7.87 4.79
C ARG A 65 17.48 7.72 4.67
N GLY A 66 17.92 6.61 4.06
CA GLY A 66 19.33 6.35 3.74
C GLY A 66 19.86 7.08 2.50
N GLY A 67 19.03 7.87 1.80
CA GLY A 67 19.44 8.65 0.63
C GLY A 67 19.40 7.90 -0.71
N HIS A 68 19.01 6.62 -0.72
CA HIS A 68 18.86 5.83 -1.95
C HIS A 68 17.69 6.34 -2.78
N ARG A 69 17.86 6.36 -4.10
CA ARG A 69 16.83 6.84 -5.03
C ARG A 69 15.77 5.77 -5.24
N ILE A 70 14.51 6.12 -5.05
CA ILE A 70 13.36 5.28 -5.36
C ILE A 70 12.46 6.01 -6.36
N CYS A 71 11.90 5.27 -7.31
CA CYS A 71 10.76 5.77 -8.08
C CYS A 71 9.66 4.72 -8.19
N VAL A 72 8.45 5.25 -8.40
CA VAL A 72 7.24 4.48 -8.61
C VAL A 72 6.63 4.92 -9.93
N THR A 73 6.23 3.95 -10.76
CA THR A 73 5.57 4.19 -12.04
C THR A 73 4.25 3.42 -12.07
N PHE A 74 3.14 4.08 -12.41
CA PHE A 74 1.85 3.44 -12.62
C PHE A 74 1.65 3.08 -14.09
N TRP A 75 1.02 1.93 -14.30
CA TRP A 75 0.70 1.37 -15.61
C TRP A 75 -0.81 1.23 -15.71
N PRO A 76 -1.52 2.34 -15.99
CA PRO A 76 -2.97 2.32 -16.09
C PRO A 76 -3.41 1.49 -17.30
N ALA A 77 -4.46 0.71 -17.08
CA ALA A 77 -5.11 -0.12 -18.06
C ALA A 77 -6.62 0.08 -17.98
N HIS A 78 -7.29 0.04 -19.12
CA HIS A 78 -8.74 0.09 -19.14
C HIS A 78 -9.34 -1.20 -18.57
N PRO A 79 -10.34 -1.10 -17.67
CA PRO A 79 -11.12 -2.25 -17.26
C PRO A 79 -11.63 -3.03 -18.49
N PRO A 80 -11.65 -4.37 -18.46
CA PRO A 80 -11.41 -5.24 -17.30
C PRO A 80 -9.93 -5.55 -17.02
N ARG A 81 -8.99 -4.98 -17.77
CA ARG A 81 -7.56 -5.25 -17.57
C ARG A 81 -7.11 -4.67 -16.23
N VAL A 82 -6.27 -5.43 -15.54
CA VAL A 82 -5.69 -5.04 -14.25
C VAL A 82 -4.53 -4.07 -14.52
N SER A 83 -4.62 -2.86 -13.97
CA SER A 83 -3.52 -1.91 -13.89
C SER A 83 -2.54 -2.35 -12.82
N TYR A 84 -1.28 -1.96 -12.93
CA TYR A 84 -0.28 -2.25 -11.91
C TYR A 84 0.64 -1.05 -11.70
N PHE A 85 1.52 -1.14 -10.71
CA PHE A 85 2.63 -0.21 -10.57
C PHE A 85 3.93 -0.98 -10.47
N SER A 86 5.02 -0.31 -10.83
CA SER A 86 6.36 -0.79 -10.60
C SER A 86 7.12 0.15 -9.69
N VAL A 87 8.01 -0.44 -8.89
CA VAL A 87 8.97 0.28 -8.07
C VAL A 87 10.35 -0.01 -8.65
N PHE A 88 11.07 1.04 -9.00
CA PHE A 88 12.48 0.93 -9.29
C PHE A 88 13.28 1.52 -8.14
N CYS A 89 14.07 0.66 -7.52
CA CYS A 89 15.13 1.09 -6.67
C CYS A 89 16.32 0.16 -6.89
N PRO A 90 17.47 0.67 -7.35
CA PRO A 90 18.64 -0.16 -7.66
C PRO A 90 19.06 -1.07 -6.50
N ASP A 91 18.76 -0.66 -5.26
CA ASP A 91 19.26 -1.29 -4.05
C ASP A 91 18.18 -2.01 -3.22
N LEU A 92 16.89 -1.94 -3.58
CA LEU A 92 15.77 -2.23 -2.64
C LEU A 92 14.71 -3.21 -3.12
N LYS A 93 13.89 -3.63 -2.14
CA LYS A 93 12.79 -4.58 -2.31
C LYS A 93 11.47 -3.96 -1.78
N PRO A 94 10.50 -3.63 -2.64
CA PRO A 94 9.20 -3.07 -2.22
C PRO A 94 8.29 -4.13 -1.60
N ARG A 95 7.44 -3.79 -0.61
CA ARG A 95 6.44 -4.71 -0.02
C ARG A 95 5.24 -3.99 0.60
N ASP A 96 4.03 -4.44 0.27
CA ASP A 96 2.73 -4.02 0.80
C ASP A 96 2.33 -2.56 0.47
N PHE A 97 1.04 -2.33 0.24
CA PHE A 97 0.48 -1.02 -0.06
C PHE A 97 -1.04 -0.99 0.19
N ALA A 98 -1.59 0.22 0.21
CA ALA A 98 -3.02 0.55 0.25
C ALA A 98 -3.28 1.69 -0.75
N ALA A 99 -4.43 1.71 -1.42
CA ALA A 99 -4.76 2.70 -2.44
C ALA A 99 -6.17 3.27 -2.21
N GLU A 100 -6.32 4.59 -2.43
CA GLU A 100 -7.59 5.32 -2.34
C GLU A 100 -7.54 6.53 -3.30
N ASP A 101 -8.50 6.60 -4.23
CA ASP A 101 -8.60 7.68 -5.23
C ASP A 101 -7.25 7.92 -5.97
N ASP A 102 -6.69 9.13 -5.86
CA ASP A 102 -5.42 9.55 -6.45
C ASP A 102 -4.21 9.25 -5.54
N VAL A 103 -4.37 8.54 -4.42
CA VAL A 103 -3.33 8.36 -3.40
C VAL A 103 -3.03 6.88 -3.16
N VAL A 104 -1.74 6.54 -3.11
CA VAL A 104 -1.28 5.19 -2.78
C VAL A 104 -0.21 5.25 -1.70
N LEU A 105 -0.41 4.50 -0.62
CA LEU A 105 0.58 4.29 0.43
C LEU A 105 1.42 3.06 0.07
N LEU A 106 2.73 3.23 -0.09
CA LEU A 106 3.69 2.16 -0.31
C LEU A 106 4.51 1.93 0.96
N ARG A 107 4.79 0.67 1.28
CA ARG A 107 5.78 0.30 2.28
C ARG A 107 6.99 -0.35 1.60
N VAL A 108 8.18 -0.02 2.08
CA VAL A 108 9.45 -0.49 1.52
C VAL A 108 10.34 -0.95 2.66
N LEU A 109 11.05 -2.06 2.47
CA LEU A 109 12.04 -2.55 3.42
C LEU A 109 13.43 -2.47 2.80
N LEU A 110 14.35 -1.79 3.49
CA LEU A 110 15.77 -1.78 3.17
C LEU A 110 16.49 -2.90 3.95
N GLY A 111 17.08 -3.87 3.25
CA GLY A 111 18.03 -4.84 3.84
C GLY A 111 17.74 -6.34 3.58
N THR A 112 18.37 -7.19 4.40
CA THR A 112 18.31 -8.66 4.36
C THR A 112 17.06 -9.24 5.04
N ARG A 113 16.80 -10.56 4.94
CA ARG A 113 15.64 -11.21 5.60
C ARG A 113 15.58 -10.95 7.09
N SER A 114 16.72 -10.87 7.76
CA SER A 114 16.80 -10.53 9.18
C SER A 114 16.30 -9.11 9.50
N ALA A 115 16.30 -8.19 8.54
CA ALA A 115 15.75 -6.84 8.70
C ALA A 115 14.22 -6.82 8.84
N MET A 116 13.51 -7.91 8.47
CA MET A 116 12.04 -7.99 8.61
C MET A 116 11.58 -7.99 10.07
N ALA A 117 12.43 -8.44 11.01
CA ALA A 117 12.12 -8.43 12.43
C ALA A 117 12.27 -7.04 13.07
N ASP A 118 12.95 -6.10 12.38
CA ASP A 118 13.16 -4.75 12.85
C ASP A 118 12.18 -3.80 12.16
N PHE A 119 11.01 -3.62 12.77
CA PHE A 119 9.94 -2.80 12.22
C PHE A 119 10.32 -1.34 12.05
N GLY A 120 11.39 -0.86 12.71
CA GLY A 120 11.95 0.48 12.54
C GLY A 120 12.64 0.71 11.19
N ARG A 121 12.85 -0.35 10.39
CA ARG A 121 13.48 -0.30 9.06
C ARG A 121 12.49 -0.17 7.91
N PHE A 122 11.19 -0.24 8.20
CA PHE A 122 10.19 0.02 7.18
C PHE A 122 10.13 1.50 6.86
N GLU A 123 10.20 1.82 5.59
CA GLU A 123 9.94 3.17 5.10
C GLU A 123 8.59 3.20 4.41
N TYR A 124 7.86 4.30 4.63
CA TYR A 124 6.52 4.48 4.10
C TYR A 124 6.54 5.66 3.13
N PHE A 125 6.01 5.45 1.94
CA PHE A 125 5.93 6.46 0.90
C PHE A 125 4.49 6.69 0.52
N VAL A 126 4.13 7.94 0.24
CA VAL A 126 2.84 8.27 -0.36
C VAL A 126 3.08 8.72 -1.79
N TYR A 127 2.54 7.95 -2.71
CA TYR A 127 2.37 8.34 -4.10
C TYR A 127 1.07 9.11 -4.25
N GLN A 128 1.12 10.25 -4.94
CA GLN A 128 -0.06 10.98 -5.40
C GLN A 128 -0.01 11.04 -6.92
N ALA A 129 -1.07 10.56 -7.57
CA ALA A 129 -1.23 10.64 -9.00
C ALA A 129 -1.28 12.12 -9.43
N GLY A 130 -0.68 12.40 -10.59
CA GLY A 130 -0.81 13.71 -11.21
C GLY A 130 -2.23 13.93 -11.73
N GLY A 131 -2.63 15.19 -11.83
CA GLY A 131 -3.94 15.57 -12.35
C GLY A 131 -3.87 16.96 -12.99
N GLY A 132 -4.44 17.10 -14.19
CA GLY A 132 -4.38 18.34 -14.96
C GLY A 132 -2.94 18.78 -15.22
N CYS A 133 -2.53 19.93 -14.67
CA CYS A 133 -1.18 20.48 -14.81
C CYS A 133 -0.19 20.01 -13.72
N MET A 134 -0.64 19.20 -12.75
CA MET A 134 0.20 18.78 -11.62
C MET A 134 0.88 17.45 -11.92
N PRO A 135 2.22 17.36 -11.82
CA PRO A 135 2.94 16.11 -11.99
C PRO A 135 2.66 15.15 -10.81
N PRO A 136 2.82 13.84 -11.01
CA PRO A 136 2.76 12.87 -9.92
C PRO A 136 3.88 13.14 -8.90
N SER A 137 3.65 12.79 -7.64
CA SER A 137 4.63 13.00 -6.57
C SER A 137 4.78 11.77 -5.68
N LEU A 138 5.98 11.59 -5.11
CA LEU A 138 6.29 10.51 -4.19
C LEU A 138 6.99 11.08 -2.95
N LYS A 139 6.33 10.98 -1.79
CA LYS A 139 6.79 11.59 -0.55
C LYS A 139 7.13 10.53 0.48
N LEU A 140 8.31 10.61 1.08
CA LEU A 140 8.67 9.80 2.24
C LEU A 140 7.89 10.31 3.46
N LEU A 141 7.15 9.43 4.12
CA LEU A 141 6.47 9.72 5.36
C LEU A 141 7.42 9.59 6.55
N ARG A 142 7.14 10.38 7.60
CA ARG A 142 7.75 10.15 8.91
C ARG A 142 7.37 8.76 9.39
N HIS A 143 8.34 8.01 9.93
CA HIS A 143 8.07 6.66 10.44
C HIS A 143 7.07 6.73 11.60
N PRO A 144 6.05 5.85 11.67
CA PRO A 144 5.13 5.79 12.79
C PRO A 144 5.78 5.32 14.11
N GLY A 145 7.11 5.20 14.22
CA GLY A 145 7.81 4.59 15.36
C GLY A 145 7.99 3.06 15.28
N PRO A 146 8.93 2.49 16.05
CA PRO A 146 9.45 1.12 15.87
C PRO A 146 8.51 -0.01 16.32
N SER A 147 7.43 0.30 17.04
CA SER A 147 6.43 -0.70 17.46
C SER A 147 5.20 -0.74 16.54
N ARG A 148 5.21 -0.01 15.42
CA ARG A 148 4.01 0.30 14.65
C ARG A 148 4.18 -0.15 13.19
N ILE A 149 3.56 -1.29 12.86
CA ILE A 149 3.52 -1.80 11.48
C ILE A 149 2.17 -1.44 10.86
N LEU A 150 2.23 -0.76 9.72
CA LEU A 150 1.07 -0.56 8.87
C LEU A 150 0.99 -1.75 7.92
N HIS A 151 0.10 -2.70 8.23
CA HIS A 151 -0.19 -3.84 7.35
C HIS A 151 -1.31 -3.47 6.37
N HIS A 152 -1.23 -3.95 5.14
CA HIS A 152 -2.24 -3.68 4.11
C HIS A 152 -3.68 -4.03 4.55
N TYR A 153 -3.87 -5.03 5.41
CA TYR A 153 -5.18 -5.43 5.92
C TYR A 153 -5.69 -4.62 7.12
N ASN A 154 -4.85 -3.80 7.76
CA ASN A 154 -5.22 -2.99 8.94
C ASN A 154 -5.13 -1.49 8.69
N VAL A 155 -4.87 -1.08 7.44
CA VAL A 155 -4.65 0.31 7.07
C VAL A 155 -5.80 0.82 6.22
N GLY A 156 -6.39 1.93 6.65
CA GLY A 156 -7.28 2.75 5.85
C GLY A 156 -6.54 3.96 5.30
N LEU A 157 -6.81 4.31 4.05
CA LEU A 157 -6.38 5.56 3.44
C LEU A 157 -7.65 6.32 3.05
N LEU A 158 -7.70 7.61 3.38
CA LEU A 158 -8.85 8.45 3.08
C LEU A 158 -8.38 9.75 2.43
N ARG A 159 -8.89 10.03 1.23
CA ARG A 159 -8.72 11.30 0.54
C ARG A 159 -9.80 12.28 0.99
N CYS A 160 -9.40 13.38 1.61
CA CYS A 160 -10.31 14.42 2.09
C CYS A 160 -10.23 15.64 1.17
N ARG A 161 -11.33 15.97 0.49
CA ARG A 161 -11.41 17.14 -0.39
C ARG A 161 -11.78 18.39 0.42
N GLY A 162 -10.89 19.38 0.46
CA GLY A 162 -11.13 20.68 1.10
C GLY A 162 -12.09 21.56 0.30
N ARG A 163 -12.69 22.57 0.96
CA ARG A 163 -13.64 23.50 0.33
C ARG A 163 -13.01 24.41 -0.74
N LYS A 164 -11.68 24.56 -0.77
CA LYS A 164 -10.95 25.44 -1.70
C LYS A 164 -10.04 24.69 -2.68
N GLY A 165 -10.27 23.39 -2.87
CA GLY A 165 -9.41 22.56 -3.73
C GLY A 165 -8.10 22.12 -3.06
N ASP A 166 -7.89 22.46 -1.79
CA ASP A 166 -6.84 21.95 -0.94
C ASP A 166 -7.24 20.58 -0.37
N GLY A 167 -6.97 19.52 -1.13
CA GLY A 167 -7.16 18.16 -0.64
C GLY A 167 -6.07 17.77 0.36
N PHE A 168 -6.44 17.06 1.43
CA PHE A 168 -5.51 16.38 2.32
C PHE A 168 -5.81 14.88 2.33
N TYR A 169 -4.96 14.07 2.96
CA TYR A 169 -5.24 12.65 3.15
C TYR A 169 -4.96 12.26 4.59
N VAL A 170 -5.70 11.25 5.05
CA VAL A 170 -5.53 10.63 6.36
C VAL A 170 -5.17 9.18 6.15
N ILE A 171 -4.11 8.72 6.82
CA ILE A 171 -3.78 7.30 6.91
C ILE A 171 -4.17 6.86 8.31
N ALA A 172 -5.00 5.84 8.42
CA ALA A 172 -5.41 5.25 9.68
C ALA A 172 -4.92 3.80 9.77
N SER A 173 -4.42 3.37 10.93
CA SER A 173 -4.11 1.97 11.20
C SER A 173 -4.60 1.57 12.57
N LEU A 174 -5.29 0.43 12.64
CA LEU A 174 -5.79 -0.12 13.89
C LEU A 174 -4.87 -1.25 14.35
N LEU A 175 -4.26 -1.09 15.53
CA LEU A 175 -3.42 -2.11 16.14
C LEU A 175 -4.01 -2.56 17.46
N TYR A 176 -3.89 -3.85 17.74
CA TYR A 176 -4.29 -4.43 19.02
C TYR A 176 -3.33 -3.97 20.12
N ALA A 177 -3.83 -3.32 21.17
CA ALA A 177 -3.02 -2.89 22.29
C ALA A 177 -2.71 -4.11 23.16
N SER A 178 -1.44 -4.50 23.20
CA SER A 178 -0.99 -5.88 23.44
C SER A 178 -1.25 -6.51 24.82
N PHE A 179 -2.09 -5.95 25.70
CA PHE A 179 -2.31 -6.52 27.04
C PHE A 179 -3.73 -6.33 27.60
N VAL A 180 -4.68 -5.78 26.84
CA VAL A 180 -6.07 -5.59 27.31
C VAL A 180 -7.04 -6.04 26.20
N PRO A 181 -7.85 -7.10 26.43
CA PRO A 181 -8.93 -7.48 25.52
C PRO A 181 -9.84 -6.31 25.18
N GLY A 182 -10.26 -6.21 23.92
CA GLY A 182 -11.10 -5.12 23.42
C GLY A 182 -10.42 -3.75 23.31
N ARG A 183 -9.12 -3.63 23.63
CA ARG A 183 -8.38 -2.37 23.50
C ARG A 183 -7.54 -2.33 22.23
N TYR A 184 -7.78 -1.30 21.44
CA TYR A 184 -7.06 -1.00 20.22
C TYR A 184 -6.44 0.39 20.31
N ASP A 185 -5.30 0.56 19.65
CA ASP A 185 -4.74 1.87 19.40
C ASP A 185 -4.97 2.20 17.92
N LEU A 186 -5.70 3.28 17.67
CA LEU A 186 -5.91 3.86 16.36
C LEU A 186 -4.81 4.89 16.11
N TYR A 187 -3.99 4.63 15.09
CA TYR A 187 -2.93 5.50 14.66
C TYR A 187 -3.35 6.26 13.42
N THR A 188 -3.26 7.59 13.45
CA THR A 188 -3.67 8.43 12.34
C THR A 188 -2.54 9.36 11.91
N TYR A 189 -2.25 9.41 10.62
CA TYR A 189 -1.39 10.43 10.02
C TYR A 189 -2.26 11.45 9.30
N ASP A 190 -2.08 12.73 9.59
CA ASP A 190 -2.73 13.83 8.88
C ASP A 190 -1.70 14.54 7.98
N SER A 191 -1.93 14.55 6.67
CA SER A 191 -1.01 15.17 5.71
C SER A 191 -0.86 16.68 5.87
N ARG A 192 -1.72 17.36 6.64
CA ARG A 192 -1.63 18.80 6.92
C ARG A 192 -0.68 19.09 8.07
N ALA A 193 -0.70 18.24 9.09
CA ALA A 193 0.18 18.35 10.25
C ALA A 193 1.52 17.65 10.02
N GLU A 194 1.57 16.72 9.05
CA GLU A 194 2.70 15.83 8.81
C GLU A 194 3.13 15.04 10.07
N GLU A 195 2.16 14.75 10.93
CA GLU A 195 2.36 14.12 12.24
C GLU A 195 1.47 12.90 12.42
N TRP A 196 2.00 11.96 13.19
CA TRP A 196 1.26 10.79 13.66
C TRP A 196 0.62 11.11 15.01
N ALA A 197 -0.67 10.84 15.13
CA ALA A 197 -1.39 10.84 16.38
C ALA A 197 -1.80 9.41 16.75
N THR A 198 -1.93 9.18 18.05
CA THR A 198 -2.43 7.92 18.61
C THR A 198 -3.65 8.20 19.44
N LYS A 199 -4.72 7.46 19.18
CA LYS A 199 -5.94 7.50 19.99
C LYS A 199 -6.31 6.09 20.42
N MET A 200 -6.60 5.92 21.71
CA MET A 200 -7.16 4.66 22.20
C MET A 200 -8.59 4.48 21.67
N ALA A 201 -8.89 3.30 21.15
CA ALA A 201 -10.22 2.83 20.80
C ALA A 201 -10.56 1.61 21.66
N LEU A 202 -11.76 1.62 22.26
CA LEU A 202 -12.29 0.48 23.01
C LEU A 202 -13.43 -0.12 22.20
N LEU A 203 -13.31 -1.39 21.87
CA LEU A 203 -14.43 -2.17 21.36
C LEU A 203 -15.35 -2.48 22.54
N ARG A 204 -16.63 -2.13 22.43
CA ARG A 204 -17.59 -2.52 23.47
C ARG A 204 -17.78 -4.04 23.40
N GLN A 205 -17.82 -4.66 24.58
CA GLN A 205 -17.90 -6.12 24.79
C GLN A 205 -19.04 -6.81 24.00
N GLU A 206 -20.11 -6.08 23.65
CA GLU A 206 -21.25 -6.57 22.86
C GLU A 206 -20.89 -6.97 21.41
N GLN A 207 -19.76 -6.50 20.86
CA GLN A 207 -19.28 -6.87 19.53
C GLN A 207 -18.30 -8.06 19.53
N GLU A 208 -17.84 -8.53 20.69
CA GLU A 208 -16.88 -9.64 20.79
C GLU A 208 -17.56 -11.02 20.73
N LEU A 209 -18.83 -11.14 21.17
CA LEU A 209 -19.63 -12.33 20.96
C LEU A 209 -20.56 -12.12 19.77
N GLY A 210 -20.18 -12.63 18.61
CA GLY A 210 -21.12 -12.93 17.55
C GLY A 210 -22.16 -13.94 18.06
N HIS A 211 -23.21 -13.46 18.70
CA HIS A 211 -24.36 -14.27 19.04
C HIS A 211 -25.37 -14.23 17.88
N PRO A 212 -25.72 -15.37 17.27
CA PRO A 212 -27.00 -15.48 16.61
C PRO A 212 -28.05 -15.39 17.70
N THR A 213 -28.80 -14.28 17.73
CA THR A 213 -30.00 -14.18 18.53
C THR A 213 -31.02 -15.12 17.92
N THR A 214 -31.12 -16.34 18.46
CA THR A 214 -32.28 -17.20 18.22
C THR A 214 -33.51 -16.46 18.77
N PRO A 215 -34.56 -16.22 17.96
CA PRO A 215 -35.77 -15.61 18.46
C PRO A 215 -36.48 -16.58 19.43
N PRO A 216 -37.17 -16.06 20.46
CA PRO A 216 -37.89 -16.90 21.40
C PRO A 216 -39.02 -17.65 20.68
N ILE A 217 -39.01 -18.98 20.81
CA ILE A 217 -40.12 -19.84 20.39
C ILE A 217 -41.29 -19.52 21.32
N HIS A 218 -42.31 -18.85 20.79
CA HIS A 218 -43.61 -18.75 21.45
C HIS A 218 -44.26 -20.12 21.46
N THR A 219 -44.27 -20.78 22.61
CA THR A 219 -45.20 -21.89 22.89
C THR A 219 -46.57 -21.29 23.23
N THR A 220 -47.43 -21.21 22.23
CA THR A 220 -48.88 -21.06 22.46
C THR A 220 -49.43 -22.38 23.00
N ARG A 221 -50.13 -22.27 24.13
CA ARG A 221 -50.88 -23.33 24.79
C ARG A 221 -52.28 -23.45 24.19
#